data_AF-A0A7Z0TP13-F1
#
_entry.id   AF-A0A7Z0TP13-F1
#
_cell.length_a   1.000
_cell.length_b   1.000
_cell.length_c   1.000
_cell.angle_alpha   90.00
_cell.angle_beta   90.00
_cell.angle_gamma   90.00
#
_symmetry.space_group_name_H-M   'P 1'
#
loop_
_entity.id
_entity.type
_entity.pdbx_description
1 polymer ?
#
loop_
_entity_poly.entity_id
_entity_poly.type
_entity_poly.pdbx_seq_one_letter_code
_entity_poly.pdbx_strand_id
1 'polypeptide(L)' 'MPTIEQCRAYAAEHKILGGDPKNSARRSTVLLSISHSWTALAHQLESLADIEKSER' A
#
# COMPACT_ATOMS: atom_id res chain seq x y z
N MET A 1 13.55 -6.05 -1.84
CA MET A 1 12.49 -5.30 -1.13
C MET A 1 11.72 -4.52 -2.20
N PRO A 2 10.38 -4.45 -2.16
CA PRO A 2 9.63 -3.65 -3.14
C PRO A 2 10.01 -2.17 -3.06
N THR A 3 9.93 -1.44 -4.18
CA THR A 3 10.14 0.02 -4.21
C THR A 3 8.90 0.76 -3.70
N ILE A 4 9.05 2.06 -3.39
CA ILE A 4 7.94 2.94 -2.99
C ILE A 4 6.85 2.94 -4.07
N GLU A 5 7.22 3.02 -5.35
CA GLU A 5 6.31 3.01 -6.49
C GLU A 5 5.57 1.67 -6.59
N GLN A 6 6.27 0.55 -6.37
CA GLN A 6 5.65 -0.78 -6.36
C GLN A 6 4.63 -0.90 -5.22
N CYS A 7 4.96 -0.42 -4.00
CA CYS A 7 4.03 -0.40 -2.89
C CYS A 7 2.78 0.45 -3.20
N ARG A 8 2.96 1.64 -3.80
CA ARG A 8 1.84 2.51 -4.23
C ARG A 8 0.98 1.84 -5.31
N ALA A 9 1.59 1.14 -6.26
CA ALA A 9 0.88 0.41 -7.31
C ALA A 9 0.04 -0.73 -6.73
N TYR A 10 0.61 -1.57 -5.85
CA TYR A 10 -0.13 -2.64 -5.19
C TYR A 10 -1.25 -2.13 -4.28
N ALA A 11 -1.01 -1.01 -3.58
CA ALA A 11 -2.05 -0.36 -2.79
C ALA A 11 -3.24 0.07 -3.66
N ALA A 12 -2.97 0.70 -4.80
CA ALA A 12 -4.01 1.15 -5.73
C ALA A 12 -4.79 -0.03 -6.33
N GLU A 13 -4.10 -1.10 -6.75
CA GLU A 13 -4.72 -2.30 -7.30
C GLU A 13 -5.70 -2.93 -6.28
N HIS A 14 -5.25 -3.15 -5.05
CA HIS A 14 -6.09 -3.76 -4.01
C HIS A 14 -7.24 -2.85 -3.58
N LYS A 15 -7.07 -1.52 -3.66
CA LYS A 15 -8.14 -0.56 -3.42
C LYS A 15 -9.23 -0.67 -4.47
N ILE A 16 -8.85 -0.73 -5.75
CA ILE A 16 -9.78 -0.90 -6.88
C ILE A 16 -10.52 -2.23 -6.73
N LEU A 17 -9.78 -3.33 -6.51
CA LEU A 17 -10.37 -4.64 -6.32
C LEU A 17 -11.31 -4.67 -5.12
N GLY A 18 -10.93 -4.05 -3.99
CA GLY A 18 -11.76 -4.00 -2.78
C GLY A 18 -13.05 -3.18 -2.94
N GLY A 19 -13.04 -2.18 -3.82
CA GLY A 19 -14.19 -1.35 -4.17
C GLY A 19 -15.16 -1.97 -5.18
N ASP A 20 -14.86 -3.15 -5.73
CA ASP A 20 -15.78 -3.82 -6.67
C ASP A 20 -17.09 -4.20 -5.95
N PRO A 21 -18.26 -3.69 -6.41
CA PRO A 21 -19.56 -3.97 -5.79
C PRO A 21 -19.97 -5.45 -5.86
N LYS A 22 -19.30 -6.28 -6.67
CA LYS A 22 -19.53 -7.73 -6.75
C LYS A 22 -18.91 -8.50 -5.59
N ASN A 23 -18.04 -7.87 -4.80
CA ASN A 23 -17.43 -8.53 -3.65
C ASN A 23 -18.38 -8.65 -2.48
N SER A 24 -18.21 -9.73 -1.71
CA SER A 24 -18.79 -9.80 -0.37
C SER A 24 -18.12 -8.78 0.55
N ALA A 25 -18.85 -8.29 1.55
CA ALA A 25 -18.32 -7.35 2.54
C ALA A 25 -17.00 -7.83 3.15
N ARG A 26 -16.89 -9.12 3.49
CA ARG A 26 -15.65 -9.72 4.01
C ARG A 26 -14.48 -9.60 3.03
N ARG A 27 -14.72 -9.88 1.74
CA ARG A 27 -13.66 -9.80 0.73
C ARG A 27 -13.22 -8.35 0.50
N SER A 28 -14.17 -7.42 0.42
CA SER A 28 -13.85 -5.99 0.35
C SER A 28 -13.00 -5.54 1.54
N THR A 29 -13.37 -5.91 2.78
CA THR A 29 -12.58 -5.56 3.97
C THR A 29 -11.15 -6.09 3.90
N VAL A 30 -10.95 -7.34 3.47
CA VAL A 30 -9.60 -7.93 3.35
C VAL A 30 -8.78 -7.18 2.29
N LEU A 31 -9.34 -6.92 1.11
CA LEU A 31 -8.65 -6.23 0.02
C LEU A 31 -8.28 -4.79 0.41
N LEU A 32 -9.19 -4.07 1.08
CA LEU A 32 -8.92 -2.72 1.57
C LEU A 32 -7.85 -2.73 2.69
N SER A 33 -7.85 -3.74 3.56
CA SER A 33 -6.79 -3.91 4.56
C SER A 33 -5.42 -4.11 3.91
N ILE A 34 -5.33 -4.96 2.88
CA ILE A 34 -4.09 -5.17 2.12
C ILE A 34 -3.63 -3.87 1.45
N SER A 35 -4.55 -3.11 0.85
CA SER A 35 -4.26 -1.80 0.28
C SER A 35 -3.66 -0.82 1.30
N HIS A 36 -4.23 -0.78 2.51
CA HIS A 36 -3.71 0.05 3.60
C HIS A 36 -2.31 -0.40 4.05
N SER A 37 -2.05 -1.70 4.15
CA SER A 37 -0.71 -2.21 4.49
C SER A 37 0.35 -1.80 3.47
N TRP A 38 0.04 -1.87 2.18
CA TRP A 38 0.96 -1.42 1.13
C TRP A 38 1.20 0.09 1.18
N THR A 39 0.16 0.88 1.46
CA THR A 39 0.30 2.34 1.67
C THR A 39 1.22 2.64 2.85
N ALA A 40 1.03 1.95 3.97
CA ALA A 40 1.87 2.13 5.16
C ALA A 40 3.34 1.79 4.89
N LEU A 41 3.60 0.69 4.17
CA LEU A 41 4.96 0.32 3.79
C LEU A 41 5.61 1.37 2.87
N ALA A 42 4.85 1.93 1.92
CA ALA A 42 5.36 3.00 1.06
C ALA A 42 5.81 4.22 1.89
N HIS A 43 5.02 4.64 2.89
CA HIS A 43 5.39 5.74 3.77
C HIS A 43 6.61 5.42 4.64
N GLN A 44 6.73 4.19 5.13
CA GLN A 44 7.90 3.76 5.91
C GLN A 44 9.18 3.79 5.06
N LEU A 45 9.09 3.34 3.81
CA LEU A 45 10.20 3.39 2.85
C LEU A 45 10.60 4.82 2.50
N GLU A 46 9.63 5.71 2.29
CA GLU A 46 9.88 7.13 2.04
C GLU A 46 10.57 7.80 3.24
N SER A 47 10.07 7.53 4.45
CA SER A 47 10.69 8.03 5.69
C SER A 47 12.11 7.52 5.88
N LEU A 48 12.37 6.24 5.58
CA LEU A 48 13.71 5.66 5.65
C LEU A 48 14.67 6.32 4.65
N ALA A 49 14.21 6.55 3.42
CA ALA A 49 15.01 7.23 2.40
C ALA A 49 15.35 8.67 2.79
N ASP A 50 14.46 9.37 3.49
CA ASP A 50 14.73 10.72 3.99
C ASP A 50 15.70 10.73 5.17
N ILE A 51 15.63 9.73 6.07
CA ILE A 51 16.63 9.54 7.12
C ILE A 51 18.00 9.27 6.51
N GLU A 52 18.10 8.37 5.52
CA GLU A 52 19.38 8.05 4.87
C GLU A 52 20.02 9.28 4.21
N LYS A 53 19.22 10.17 3.62
CA LYS A 53 19.72 11.45 3.08
C LYS A 53 20.21 12.40 4.16
N SER A 54 19.56 12.42 5.32
CA SER A 54 19.93 13.29 6.43
C SER A 54 21.19 12.83 7.17
N GLU A 55 21.52 11.54 7.10
CA GLU A 55 22.70 10.94 7.74
C GLU A 55 23.95 10.94 6.84
N ARG A 56 23.82 11.32 5.55
CA ARG A 56 24.92 11.49 4.61
C ARG A 56 25.39 12.94 4.52
#